data_AF-A0A0H5A2Z9-F1
#
_entry.id   AF-A0A0H5A2Z9-F1
#
_cell.length_a   1.000
_cell.length_b   1.000
_cell.length_c   1.000
_cell.angle_alpha   90.00
_cell.angle_beta   90.00
_cell.angle_gamma   90.00
#
_symmetry.space_group_name_H-M   'P 1'
#
loop_
_entity.id
_entity.type
_entity.pdbx_description
1 polymer ?
#
loop_
_entity_poly.entity_id
_entity_poly.type
_entity_poly.pdbx_seq_one_letter_code
_entity_poly.pdbx_strand_id
1 'polypeptide(L)' 'MSLLHWLFGKPTQDDWERVKDVKSRKTWKVVYGGIGLDAAEVLESAGYKDAIRQVHKLEIDDSWAC' A
#
# COMPACT_ATOMS: atom_id res chain seq x y z
N MET A 1 15.00 29.25 -2.58
CA MET A 1 14.88 27.99 -3.37
C MET A 1 15.30 26.84 -2.48
N SER A 2 14.52 25.76 -2.39
CA SER A 2 14.81 24.60 -1.51
C SER A 2 15.82 23.64 -2.16
N LEU A 3 16.75 23.07 -1.37
CA LEU A 3 17.74 22.06 -1.80
C LEU A 3 17.07 20.87 -2.53
N LEU A 4 15.89 20.47 -2.07
CA LEU A 4 15.10 19.39 -2.66
C LEU A 4 14.69 19.68 -4.11
N HIS A 5 14.40 20.94 -4.42
CA HIS A 5 14.02 21.37 -5.77
C HIS A 5 15.19 21.29 -6.75
N TRP A 6 16.43 21.42 -6.25
CA TRP A 6 17.63 21.34 -7.07
C TRP A 6 18.05 19.89 -7.33
N LEU A 7 17.87 19.01 -6.33
CA LEU A 7 18.22 17.60 -6.42
C LEU A 7 17.21 16.76 -7.22
N PHE A 8 15.92 17.07 -7.11
CA PHE A 8 14.85 16.23 -7.66
C PHE A 8 13.97 16.93 -8.69
N GLY A 9 14.25 18.19 -9.01
CA GLY A 9 13.41 19.00 -9.90
C GLY A 9 12.09 19.42 -9.25
N LYS A 10 11.25 20.11 -10.02
CA LYS A 10 9.87 20.44 -9.60
C LYS A 10 8.98 19.20 -9.81
N PRO A 11 8.08 18.87 -8.87
CA PRO A 11 7.10 17.81 -9.09
C PRO A 11 6.28 18.09 -10.35
N THR A 12 6.19 17.11 -11.23
CA THR A 12 5.42 17.17 -12.47
C THR A 12 3.92 16.99 -12.20
N GLN A 13 3.07 17.26 -13.19
CA GLN A 13 1.64 17.03 -13.06
C GLN A 13 1.31 15.56 -12.80
N ASP A 14 2.03 14.64 -13.45
CA ASP A 14 1.90 13.20 -13.25
C ASP A 14 2.23 12.79 -11.80
N ASP A 15 3.22 13.43 -11.17
CA ASP A 15 3.55 13.19 -9.77
C ASP A 15 2.39 13.57 -8.84
N TRP A 16 1.71 14.67 -9.13
CA TRP A 16 0.54 15.11 -8.37
C TRP A 16 -0.67 14.20 -8.58
N GLU A 17 -0.91 13.73 -9.79
CA GLU A 17 -1.97 12.77 -10.10
C GLU A 17 -1.73 11.44 -9.39
N ARG A 18 -0.48 10.97 -9.37
CA ARG A 18 -0.09 9.74 -8.67
C ARG A 18 -0.26 9.85 -7.15
N VAL A 19 0.09 11.00 -6.56
CA VAL A 19 -0.18 11.27 -5.14
C VAL A 19 -1.68 11.31 -4.86
N LYS A 20 -2.49 11.86 -5.77
CA LYS A 20 -3.95 11.90 -5.64
C LYS A 20 -4.57 10.50 -5.73
N ASP A 21 -4.10 9.65 -6.66
CA ASP A 21 -4.55 8.26 -6.76
C ASP A 21 -4.20 7.47 -5.49
N VAL A 22 -2.97 7.61 -4.99
CA VAL A 22 -2.54 6.98 -3.73
C VAL A 22 -3.39 7.45 -2.55
N LYS A 23 -3.66 8.75 -2.44
CA LYS A 23 -4.54 9.30 -1.39
C LYS A 23 -6.00 8.86 -1.52
N SER A 24 -6.46 8.51 -2.73
CA SER A 24 -7.84 8.06 -2.96
C SER A 24 -8.08 6.63 -2.47
N ARG A 25 -7.01 5.83 -2.37
CA ARG A 25 -7.06 4.48 -1.81
C ARG A 25 -7.08 4.62 -0.29
N LYS A 26 -8.24 4.37 0.30
CA LYS A 26 -8.53 4.60 1.73
C LYS A 26 -7.47 4.04 2.68
N THR A 27 -6.85 2.91 2.32
CA THR A 27 -5.82 2.18 3.08
C THR A 27 -4.40 2.71 2.93
N TRP A 28 -4.13 3.62 1.98
CA TRP A 28 -2.80 4.11 1.64
C TRP A 28 -2.67 5.55 2.12
N LYS A 29 -1.75 5.79 3.06
CA LYS A 29 -1.47 7.13 3.60
C LYS A 29 -0.05 7.53 3.22
N VAL A 30 0.09 8.74 2.71
CA VAL A 30 1.42 9.34 2.53
C VAL A 30 1.94 9.73 3.90
N VAL A 31 2.99 9.07 4.35
CA VAL A 31 3.66 9.34 5.63
C VAL A 31 5.01 9.98 5.34
N TYR A 32 5.60 10.68 6.31
CA TYR A 32 6.88 11.34 6.09
C TYR A 32 7.95 10.29 5.75
N GLY A 33 8.43 10.29 4.50
CA GLY A 33 9.41 9.33 3.99
C GLY A 33 8.86 8.21 3.10
N GLY A 34 7.56 8.13 2.80
CA GLY A 34 7.05 7.15 1.83
C GLY A 34 5.53 6.92 1.82
N ILE A 35 5.13 5.87 1.11
CA ILE A 35 3.76 5.35 1.10
C ILE A 35 3.65 4.31 2.21
N GLY A 36 2.87 4.60 3.24
CA GLY A 36 2.55 3.67 4.31
C GLY A 36 1.15 3.12 4.17
N LEU A 37 0.94 1.90 4.67
CA LEU A 37 -0.38 1.32 4.82
C LEU A 37 -0.81 1.43 6.28
N ASP A 38 -2.05 1.83 6.51
CA ASP A 38 -2.63 1.75 7.84
C ASP A 38 -2.95 0.29 8.15
N ALA A 39 -2.23 -0.30 9.10
CA ALA A 39 -2.37 -1.71 9.42
C ALA A 39 -3.80 -2.06 9.86
N ALA A 40 -4.50 -1.17 10.59
CA ALA A 40 -5.86 -1.42 11.02
C ALA A 40 -6.83 -1.43 9.83
N GLU A 41 -6.67 -0.50 8.88
CA GLU A 41 -7.50 -0.45 7.68
C GLU A 41 -7.21 -1.62 6.72
N VAL A 42 -5.95 -2.08 6.65
CA VAL A 42 -5.58 -3.27 5.87
C VAL A 42 -6.21 -4.53 6.47
N LEU A 43 -6.11 -4.72 7.79
CA LEU A 43 -6.71 -5.85 8.51
C LEU A 43 -8.23 -5.91 8.33
N GLU A 44 -8.89 -4.74 8.26
CA GLU A 44 -10.34 -4.66 8.03
C GLU A 44 -10.74 -4.80 6.55
N SER A 45 -9.80 -4.71 5.62
CA SER A 45 -10.11 -4.81 4.19
C SER A 45 -10.57 -6.21 3.79
N ALA A 46 -11.67 -6.29 3.04
CA ALA A 46 -12.25 -7.55 2.58
C ALA A 46 -11.24 -8.38 1.75
N GLY A 47 -10.48 -7.71 0.88
CA GLY A 47 -9.45 -8.36 0.07
C GLY A 47 -8.32 -8.99 0.90
N TYR A 48 -7.89 -8.33 1.98
CA TYR A 48 -6.89 -8.90 2.88
C TYR A 48 -7.44 -10.11 3.65
N LYS A 49 -8.67 -10.02 4.17
CA LYS A 49 -9.34 -11.14 4.86
C LYS A 49 -9.50 -12.35 3.95
N ASP A 50 -9.87 -12.15 2.69
CA ASP A 50 -9.98 -13.23 1.71
C ASP A 50 -8.62 -13.81 1.32
N ALA A 51 -7.58 -12.98 1.18
CA ALA A 51 -6.22 -13.45 0.93
C ALA A 51 -5.70 -14.34 2.08
N ILE A 52 -5.89 -13.92 3.33
CA ILE A 52 -5.51 -14.71 4.50
C ILE A 52 -6.26 -16.05 4.56
N ARG A 53 -7.56 -16.06 4.23
CA ARG A 53 -8.33 -17.32 4.14
C ARG A 53 -7.79 -18.26 3.06
N GLN A 54 -7.38 -17.72 1.91
CA GLN A 54 -6.80 -18.53 0.84
C GLN A 54 -5.45 -19.11 1.25
N VAL A 55 -4.58 -18.32 1.88
CA VAL A 55 -3.29 -18.79 2.42
C VAL A 55 -3.52 -19.89 3.45
N HIS A 56 -4.44 -19.68 4.39
CA HIS A 56 -4.73 -20.69 5.42
C HIS A 56 -5.28 -21.99 4.83
N LYS A 57 -6.09 -21.90 3.77
CA LYS A 57 -6.57 -23.07 3.04
C LYS A 57 -5.41 -23.82 2.36
N LEU A 58 -4.48 -23.10 1.73
CA LEU A 58 -3.28 -23.70 1.13
C LEU A 58 -2.40 -24.39 2.19
N GLU A 59 -2.21 -23.78 3.36
CA GLU A 59 -1.45 -24.38 4.47
C GLU A 59 -2.10 -25.67 4.98
N ILE A 60 -3.43 -25.70 5.06
CA ILE A 60 -4.18 -26.91 5.44
C ILE A 60 -4.05 -27.97 4.34
N ASP A 61 -4.24 -27.60 3.08
CA ASP A 61 -4.14 -28.54 1.95
C ASP A 61 -2.71 -29.13 1.85
N ASP A 62 -1.66 -28.32 2.07
CA ASP A 62 -0.27 -28.78 2.17
C ASP A 62 -0.01 -29.64 3.42
N SER A 63 -0.72 -29.39 4.53
CA SER A 63 -0.67 -30.23 5.74
C SER A 63 -1.20 -31.65 5.52
N TRP A 64 -2.01 -31.91 4.49
CA TRP A 64 -2.46 -33.27 4.15
C TRP A 64 -1.50 -34.01 3.21
N ALA A 65 -0.47 -33.33 2.68
CA ALA A 65 0.55 -33.92 1.81
C ALA A 65 1.73 -34.56 2.58
N CYS A 66 1.67 -34.63 3.92
CA CYS A 66 2.67 -35.25 4.79
C CYS A 66 2.17 -36.56 5.42
#